data_AF-A0AAD7B2N5-F1
#
_entry.id   AF-A0AAD7B2N5-F1
#
_cell.length_a   1.000
_cell.length_b   1.000
_cell.length_c   1.000
_cell.angle_alpha   90.00
_cell.angle_beta   90.00
_cell.angle_gamma   90.00
#
_symmetry.space_group_name_H-M   'P 1'
#
loop_
_entity.id
_entity.type
_entity.pdbx_description
1 polymer ?
#
loop_
_entity_poly.entity_id
_entity_poly.type
_entity_poly.pdbx_seq_one_letter_code
_entity_poly.pdbx_strand_id
1 'polypeptide(L)' 'RVVDEMVSWSQQLRRTTLSPLRRMPPELLRHIFGFALPILASEVDGRVTSHSPWTSTHVCSRWRDIAISTPSLW' A
#
# COMPACT_ATOMS: atom_id res chain seq x y z
N ARG A 1 -13.82 9.98 16.85
CA ARG A 1 -12.80 9.46 17.81
C ARG A 1 -11.87 8.43 17.18
N VAL A 2 -12.25 7.17 16.97
CA VAL A 2 -11.33 6.17 16.33
C VAL A 2 -10.98 6.54 14.89
N VAL A 3 -11.97 7.02 14.12
CA VAL A 3 -11.76 7.49 12.74
C VAL A 3 -10.91 8.78 12.69
N ASP A 4 -11.12 9.72 13.62
CA ASP A 4 -10.29 10.93 13.75
C ASP A 4 -8.83 10.60 14.10
N GLU A 5 -8.62 9.63 14.99
CA GLU A 5 -7.29 9.16 15.33
C GLU A 5 -6.61 8.54 14.10
N MET A 6 -7.28 7.64 13.36
CA MET A 6 -6.73 7.09 12.11
C MET A 6 -6.38 8.19 11.09
N VAL A 7 -7.22 9.22 10.96
CA VAL A 7 -6.96 10.36 10.07
C VAL A 7 -5.76 11.18 10.57
N SER A 8 -5.64 11.43 11.87
CA SER A 8 -4.49 12.09 12.50
C SER A 8 -3.18 11.30 12.30
N TRP A 9 -3.22 9.98 12.55
CA TRP A 9 -2.10 9.07 12.31
C TRP A 9 -1.71 9.03 10.83
N SER A 10 -2.67 9.08 9.89
CA SER A 10 -2.40 9.18 8.45
C SER A 10 -1.64 10.47 8.07
N GLN A 11 -1.91 11.57 8.78
CA GLN A 11 -1.24 12.86 8.56
C GLN A 11 0.17 12.88 9.17
N GLN A 12 0.35 12.25 10.32
CA GLN A 12 1.65 12.15 10.99
C GLN A 12 2.59 11.19 10.25
N LEU A 13 2.07 10.06 9.75
CA LEU A 13 2.81 9.15 8.88
C LEU A 13 3.24 9.87 7.60
N ARG A 14 2.35 10.61 6.93
CA ARG A 14 2.75 11.40 5.73
C ARG A 14 3.95 12.33 5.97
N ARG A 15 4.14 12.84 7.18
CA ARG A 15 5.24 13.76 7.53
C ARG A 15 6.52 13.04 7.98
N THR A 16 6.41 11.90 8.65
CA THR A 16 7.56 11.18 9.25
C THR A 16 8.00 9.94 8.44
N THR A 17 7.08 9.29 7.76
CA THR A 17 7.25 8.00 7.07
C THR A 17 7.96 8.13 5.71
N LEU A 18 8.12 9.37 5.21
CA LEU A 18 8.81 9.67 3.95
C LEU A 18 10.35 9.54 4.02
N SER A 19 10.97 9.48 5.20
CA SER A 19 12.44 9.34 5.31
C SER A 19 12.94 7.89 5.10
N PRO A 20 12.33 6.85 5.73
CA PRO A 20 12.77 5.46 5.52
C PRO A 20 12.16 4.80 4.29
N LEU A 21 10.86 5.01 3.99
CA LEU A 21 10.19 4.36 2.86
C LEU A 21 10.71 4.84 1.49
N ARG A 22 11.27 6.05 1.41
CA ARG A 22 11.95 6.55 0.20
C ARG A 22 13.35 5.95 0.00
N ARG A 23 13.98 5.47 1.07
CA ARG A 23 15.30 4.82 1.03
C ARG A 23 15.20 3.30 0.95
N MET A 24 14.01 2.74 1.18
CA MET A 24 13.79 1.30 1.15
C MET A 24 14.07 0.73 -0.25
N PRO A 25 14.79 -0.39 -0.37
CA PRO A 25 14.97 -1.06 -1.65
C PRO A 25 13.63 -1.46 -2.28
N PRO A 26 13.50 -1.40 -3.61
CA PRO A 26 12.26 -1.79 -4.30
C PRO A 26 11.87 -3.26 -4.05
N GLU A 27 12.82 -4.13 -3.73
CA GLU A 27 12.63 -5.55 -3.35
C GLU A 27 11.78 -5.71 -2.08
N LEU A 28 11.99 -4.84 -1.10
CA LEU A 28 11.22 -4.91 0.15
C LEU A 28 9.82 -4.33 -0.05
N LEU A 29 9.71 -3.28 -0.86
CA LEU A 29 8.41 -2.70 -1.23
C LEU A 29 7.53 -3.70 -1.97
N ARG A 30 8.07 -4.43 -2.96
CA ARG A 30 7.30 -5.50 -3.64
C ARG A 30 6.88 -6.61 -2.66
N HIS A 31 7.75 -6.96 -1.71
CA HIS A 31 7.45 -8.02 -0.73
C HIS A 31 6.33 -7.58 0.22
N ILE A 32 6.37 -6.34 0.69
CA ILE A 32 5.30 -5.74 1.47
C ILE A 32 3.99 -5.75 0.67
N PHE A 33 4.01 -5.38 -0.61
CA PHE A 33 2.80 -5.42 -1.45
C PHE A 33 2.24 -6.84 -1.57
N GLY A 34 3.09 -7.84 -1.76
CA GLY A 34 2.70 -9.25 -1.83
C GLY A 34 2.00 -9.75 -0.57
N PHE A 35 2.37 -9.24 0.62
CA PHE A 35 1.68 -9.58 1.86
C PHE A 35 0.46 -8.71 2.15
N ALA A 36 0.53 -7.41 1.86
CA ALA A 36 -0.47 -6.45 2.30
C ALA A 36 -1.71 -6.43 1.39
N LEU A 37 -1.55 -6.57 0.06
CA LEU A 37 -2.68 -6.50 -0.88
C LEU A 37 -3.73 -7.60 -0.64
N PRO A 38 -3.34 -8.87 -0.36
CA PRO A 38 -4.31 -9.90 0.02
C PRO A 38 -5.03 -9.61 1.35
N ILE A 39 -4.38 -8.97 2.32
CA ILE A 39 -4.98 -8.63 3.62
C ILE A 39 -5.97 -7.48 3.47
N LEU A 40 -5.65 -6.53 2.58
CA LEU A 40 -6.52 -5.41 2.27
C LEU A 40 -7.72 -5.85 1.43
N ALA A 41 -7.69 -7.05 0.85
CA ALA A 41 -8.80 -7.61 0.07
C ALA A 41 -10.11 -7.57 0.87
N SER A 42 -11.14 -6.94 0.30
CA SER A 42 -12.47 -6.89 0.90
C SER A 42 -13.33 -7.97 0.27
N GLU A 43 -14.02 -8.74 1.10
CA GLU A 43 -15.07 -9.65 0.64
C GLU A 43 -16.30 -8.81 0.31
N VAL A 44 -16.58 -8.69 -0.98
CA VAL A 44 -17.83 -8.10 -1.48
C VAL A 44 -18.64 -9.27 -2.04
N ASP A 45 -19.82 -9.51 -1.48
CA ASP A 45 -20.74 -10.59 -1.89
C ASP A 45 -20.11 -12.00 -1.95
N GLY A 46 -19.30 -12.35 -0.94
CA GLY A 46 -18.66 -13.68 -0.86
C GLY A 46 -17.58 -13.93 -1.91
N ARG A 47 -17.19 -12.91 -2.68
CA ARG A 47 -16.01 -12.92 -3.53
C ARG A 47 -14.90 -12.11 -2.88
N VAL A 48 -13.74 -12.74 -2.69
CA VAL A 48 -12.50 -12.03 -2.35
C VAL A 48 -12.16 -11.13 -3.53
N THR A 49 -12.46 -9.84 -3.41
CA THR A 49 -11.90 -8.86 -4.34
C THR A 49 -10.49 -8.59 -3.85
N SER A 50 -9.50 -9.27 -4.44
CA SER A 50 -8.09 -8.93 -4.19
C SER A 50 -7.96 -7.44 -4.39
N HIS A 51 -7.60 -6.70 -3.32
CA HIS A 51 -7.45 -5.26 -3.46
C HIS A 51 -6.37 -5.03 -4.48
N SER A 52 -6.82 -4.52 -5.62
CA SER A 52 -5.98 -4.49 -6.81
C SER A 52 -4.71 -3.67 -6.51
N PRO A 53 -3.56 -4.06 -7.09
CA PRO A 53 -2.30 -3.32 -6.94
C PRO A 53 -2.43 -1.81 -7.20
N TRP A 54 -3.50 -1.37 -7.88
CA TRP A 54 -3.94 0.02 -7.95
C TRP A 54 -3.86 0.76 -6.61
N THR A 55 -4.23 0.14 -5.49
CA THR A 55 -4.20 0.79 -4.16
C THR A 55 -2.81 1.34 -3.82
N SER A 56 -1.76 0.56 -4.11
CA SER A 56 -0.37 0.97 -3.90
C SER A 56 0.06 2.06 -4.88
N THR A 57 -0.52 2.11 -6.08
CA THR A 57 -0.20 3.13 -7.11
C THR A 57 -0.65 4.55 -6.75
N HIS A 58 -1.59 4.69 -5.81
CA HIS A 58 -2.12 5.99 -5.39
C HIS A 58 -1.30 6.66 -4.26
N VAL A 59 -0.34 5.95 -3.65
CA VAL A 59 0.44 6.49 -2.51
C VAL A 59 1.48 7.52 -2.96
N CYS A 60 2.36 7.15 -3.90
CA CYS A 60 3.34 8.06 -4.51
C CYS A 60 3.84 7.50 -5.85
N SER A 61 4.55 8.31 -6.65
CA SER A 61 5.13 7.89 -7.94
C SER A 61 6.02 6.65 -7.80
N ARG A 62 6.92 6.61 -6.81
CA ARG A 62 7.81 5.47 -6.58
C ARG A 62 7.06 4.15 -6.33
N TRP A 63 5.96 4.20 -5.57
CA TRP A 63 5.15 3.01 -5.30
C TRP A 63 4.40 2.55 -6.53
N ARG A 64 3.93 3.50 -7.35
CA ARG A 64 3.34 3.21 -8.66
C ARG A 64 4.34 2.50 -9.58
N ASP A 65 5.55 3.02 -9.70
CA ASP A 65 6.58 2.44 -10.56
C ASP A 65 6.90 0.99 -10.15
N ILE A 66 7.02 0.73 -8.84
CA ILE A 66 7.27 -0.61 -8.30
C ILE A 66 6.07 -1.54 -8.54
N ALA A 67 4.84 -1.08 -8.28
CA ALA A 67 3.64 -1.89 -8.45
C ALA A 67 3.40 -2.27 -9.92
N ILE A 68 3.59 -1.34 -10.85
CA ILE A 68 3.47 -1.59 -12.29
C ILE A 68 4.59 -2.51 -12.79
N SER A 69 5.82 -2.34 -12.29
CA SER A 69 6.97 -3.17 -12.69
C SER A 69 7.04 -4.54 -12.01
N THR A 70 6.07 -4.90 -11.16
CA THR A 70 6.02 -6.19 -10.47
C THR A 70 4.81 -7.00 -10.96
N PRO A 71 4.96 -7.82 -12.03
CA PRO A 71 3.86 -8.60 -12.60
C PRO A 71 3.15 -9.53 -11.62
N SER A 72 3.85 -10.04 -10.60
CA SER A 72 3.28 -10.94 -9.59
C SER A 72 2.25 -10.30 -8.64
N LEU A 73 2.03 -8.99 -8.74
CA LEU A 73 1.01 -8.29 -7.96
C LEU A 73 -0.33 -8.16 -8.70
N TRP A 74 -0.36 -8.49 -9.99
CA TRP A 74 -1.52 -8.42 -10.89
C TRP A 74 -2.12 -9.80 -11.10
#